data_AF-A0A3C0CXF9-F1
#
_entry.id   AF-A0A3C0CXF9-F1
#
_cell.length_a   1.000
_cell.length_b   1.000
_cell.length_c   1.000
_cell.angle_alpha   90.00
_cell.angle_beta   90.00
_cell.angle_gamma   90.00
#
_symmetry.space_group_name_H-M   'P 1'
#
loop_
_entity.id
_entity.type
_entity.pdbx_description
1 polymer ?
#
loop_
_entity_poly.entity_id
_entity_poly.type
_entity_poly.pdbx_seq_one_letter_code
_entity_poly.pdbx_strand_id
1 'polypeptide(L)'
;TIPGTNNLQIAGMHVPMLVVVPLNKAEYIPLDGLAEFIFPKVYPLGLIKRNLFLAMNRKVKCVSLPNMIAGREIVPEMRGILRPAGVATAAADLLANSGRREHIAHELAEITRQRGAAGIIAEALLAD
;
A
#
# COMPACT_ATOMS: atom_id res chain seq x y z
N THR A 1 -4.53 -4.13 9.58
CA THR A 1 -3.89 -4.76 8.41
C THR A 1 -3.53 -3.69 7.39
N ILE A 2 -2.33 -3.73 6.83
CA ILE A 2 -1.99 -2.91 5.66
C ILE A 2 -2.57 -3.63 4.44
N PRO A 3 -3.43 -3.00 3.62
CA PRO A 3 -4.03 -3.66 2.46
C PRO A 3 -2.95 -3.90 1.40
N GLY A 4 -2.35 -5.09 1.42
CA GLY A 4 -1.35 -5.51 0.43
C GLY A 4 -1.98 -6.25 -0.73
N THR A 5 -2.70 -7.33 -0.43
CA THR A 5 -3.25 -8.28 -1.42
C THR A 5 -4.17 -7.61 -2.43
N ASN A 6 -5.08 -6.74 -2.00
CA ASN A 6 -5.98 -6.03 -2.91
C ASN A 6 -5.23 -5.14 -3.90
N ASN A 7 -4.18 -4.45 -3.43
CA ASN A 7 -3.37 -3.58 -4.29
C ASN A 7 -2.65 -4.40 -5.37
N LEU A 8 -2.14 -5.59 -5.01
CA LEU A 8 -1.49 -6.48 -5.98
C LEU A 8 -2.49 -7.12 -6.95
N GLN A 9 -3.72 -7.41 -6.52
CA GLN A 9 -4.78 -7.87 -7.42
C GLN A 9 -5.17 -6.80 -8.44
N ILE A 10 -5.32 -5.54 -8.01
CA ILE A 10 -5.57 -4.41 -8.91
C ILE A 10 -4.39 -4.23 -9.89
N ALA A 11 -3.16 -4.36 -9.39
CA ALA A 11 -1.95 -4.37 -10.23
C ALA A 11 -1.98 -5.50 -11.28
N GLY A 12 -2.42 -6.69 -10.91
CA GLY A 12 -2.61 -7.82 -11.83
C GLY A 12 -3.73 -7.62 -12.87
N MET A 13 -4.63 -6.66 -12.65
CA MET A 13 -5.59 -6.21 -13.66
C MET A 13 -5.05 -5.03 -14.49
N HIS A 14 -3.83 -4.56 -14.21
CA HIS A 14 -3.18 -3.41 -14.83
C HIS A 14 -3.99 -2.12 -14.67
N VAL A 15 -4.80 -2.03 -13.61
CA VAL A 15 -5.67 -0.87 -13.37
C VAL A 15 -4.90 0.18 -12.57
N PRO A 16 -4.74 1.41 -13.08
CA PRO A 16 -4.13 2.50 -12.33
C PRO A 16 -4.92 2.81 -11.06
N MET A 17 -4.21 3.08 -9.96
CA MET A 17 -4.83 3.33 -8.65
C MET A 17 -4.07 4.40 -7.86
N LEU A 18 -4.78 5.01 -6.90
CA LEU A 18 -4.21 5.88 -5.87
C LEU A 18 -4.26 5.14 -4.53
N VAL A 19 -3.09 4.94 -3.91
CA VAL A 19 -3.01 4.26 -2.61
C VAL A 19 -2.99 5.30 -1.50
N VAL A 20 -3.93 5.19 -0.56
CA VAL A 20 -4.10 6.16 0.53
C VAL A 20 -3.94 5.47 1.87
N VAL A 21 -2.98 5.92 2.67
CA VAL A 21 -2.73 5.44 4.04
C VAL A 21 -2.91 6.61 5.02
N PRO A 22 -4.14 6.86 5.47
CA PRO A 22 -4.42 7.93 6.41
C PRO A 22 -3.89 7.55 7.80
N LEU A 23 -3.03 8.39 8.35
CA LEU A 23 -2.51 8.29 9.72
C LEU A 23 -3.18 9.29 10.67
N ASN A 24 -4.32 9.87 10.27
CA ASN A 24 -5.11 10.84 11.04
C ASN A 24 -5.50 10.33 12.43
N LYS A 25 -5.66 9.01 12.57
CA LYS A 25 -6.03 8.30 13.80
C LYS A 25 -5.07 7.13 14.05
N ALA A 26 -3.76 7.40 13.96
CA ALA A 26 -2.71 6.36 14.05
C ALA A 26 -2.75 5.57 15.37
N GLU A 27 -3.23 6.19 16.45
CA GLU A 27 -3.43 5.56 17.76
C GLU A 27 -4.42 4.38 17.75
N TYR A 28 -5.35 4.36 16.78
CA TYR A 28 -6.33 3.30 16.59
C TYR A 28 -5.87 2.22 15.60
N ILE A 29 -4.71 2.39 14.96
CA ILE A 29 -4.15 1.35 14.10
C ILE A 29 -3.77 0.16 15.00
N PRO A 30 -4.37 -1.03 14.77
CA PRO A 30 -4.03 -2.23 15.53
C PRO A 30 -2.55 -2.56 15.28
N LEU A 31 -1.84 -2.91 16.35
CA LEU A 31 -0.43 -3.30 16.29
C LEU A 31 -0.41 -4.82 16.38
N ASP A 32 0.02 -5.51 15.33
CA ASP A 32 0.08 -6.96 15.38
C ASP A 32 1.12 -7.44 16.43
N GLY A 33 0.79 -8.51 17.15
CA GLY A 33 1.68 -9.18 18.11
C GLY A 33 1.84 -8.50 19.47
N LEU A 34 2.98 -8.73 20.13
CA LEU A 34 3.28 -8.23 21.49
C LEU A 34 3.29 -6.69 21.60
N ALA A 35 3.36 -5.99 20.47
CA ALA A 35 3.32 -4.53 20.41
C ALA A 35 1.97 -3.96 20.85
N GLU A 36 0.85 -4.70 20.70
CA GLU A 36 -0.47 -4.31 21.24
C GLU A 36 -0.43 -4.22 22.78
N PHE A 37 0.33 -5.12 23.44
CA PHE A 37 0.45 -5.19 24.89
C PHE A 37 1.33 -4.06 25.47
N ILE A 38 2.35 -3.64 24.72
CA ILE A 38 3.30 -2.59 25.14
C ILE A 38 2.72 -1.19 24.94
N PHE A 39 1.83 -1.00 23.95
CA PHE A 39 1.21 0.29 23.64
C PHE A 39 -0.34 0.23 23.70
N PRO A 40 -0.92 0.05 24.90
CA PRO A 40 -2.36 0.09 25.08
C PRO A 40 -2.94 1.46 24.69
N LYS A 41 -4.21 1.47 24.27
CA LYS A 41 -4.95 2.65 23.77
C LYS A 41 -5.16 3.77 24.80
N VAL A 42 -4.55 3.67 25.98
CA VAL A 42 -4.72 4.60 27.10
C VAL A 42 -3.81 5.83 26.97
N TYR A 43 -4.31 6.96 27.42
CA TYR A 43 -3.51 8.16 27.59
C TYR A 43 -2.48 7.93 28.71
N PRO A 44 -1.20 8.36 28.58
CA PRO A 44 -0.57 9.10 27.48
C PRO A 44 0.11 8.24 26.40
N LEU A 45 0.13 6.90 26.55
CA LEU A 45 0.85 5.99 25.64
C LEU A 45 0.35 6.05 24.19
N GLY A 46 -0.92 6.38 23.96
CA GLY A 46 -1.48 6.60 22.63
C GLY A 46 -0.78 7.71 21.82
N LEU A 47 -0.30 8.78 22.47
CA LEU A 47 0.43 9.87 21.80
C LEU A 47 1.83 9.45 21.37
N ILE A 48 2.51 8.67 22.22
CA ILE A 48 3.83 8.09 21.92
C ILE A 48 3.70 7.14 20.73
N LYS A 49 2.70 6.26 20.75
CA LYS A 49 2.38 5.32 19.66
C LYS A 49 2.17 6.08 18.34
N ARG A 50 1.35 7.14 18.33
CA ARG A 50 1.13 7.97 17.14
C ARG A 50 2.43 8.58 16.59
N ASN A 51 3.25 9.19 17.45
CA ASN A 51 4.50 9.82 17.01
C ASN A 51 5.51 8.81 16.47
N LEU A 52 5.59 7.63 17.10
CA LEU A 52 6.43 6.53 16.64
C LEU A 52 5.99 6.05 15.24
N PHE A 53 4.68 5.83 15.02
CA PHE A 53 4.16 5.45 13.72
C PHE A 53 4.45 6.49 12.63
N LEU A 54 4.29 7.78 12.94
CA LEU A 54 4.62 8.85 11.99
C LEU A 54 6.11 8.88 11.66
N ALA A 55 6.98 8.66 12.65
CA ALA A 55 8.43 8.58 12.45
C ALA A 55 8.85 7.35 11.64
N MET A 56 8.26 6.18 11.90
CA MET A 56 8.50 4.96 11.14
C MET A 56 8.00 5.09 9.70
N ASN A 57 6.79 5.63 9.49
CA ASN A 57 6.23 5.82 8.16
C ASN A 57 7.11 6.73 7.27
N ARG A 58 7.79 7.73 7.85
CA ARG A 58 8.75 8.58 7.12
C ARG A 58 9.96 7.82 6.58
N LYS A 59 10.33 6.68 7.19
CA LYS A 59 11.47 5.85 6.75
C LYS A 59 11.07 4.83 5.69
N VAL A 60 9.79 4.52 5.57
CA VAL A 60 9.28 3.56 4.58
C VAL A 60 9.25 4.22 3.20
N LYS A 61 9.97 3.66 2.23
CA LYS A 61 10.00 4.20 0.86
C LYS A 61 8.65 4.02 0.15
N CYS A 62 8.10 2.80 0.17
CA CYS A 62 6.85 2.44 -0.50
C CYS A 62 5.98 1.59 0.43
N VAL A 63 4.65 1.73 0.37
CA VAL A 63 3.71 0.93 1.19
C VAL A 63 2.81 0.01 0.37
N SER A 64 2.60 0.30 -0.91
CA SER A 64 1.84 -0.59 -1.79
C SER A 64 2.73 -1.75 -2.25
N LEU A 65 2.16 -2.96 -2.31
CA LEU A 65 2.86 -4.12 -2.87
C LEU A 65 3.47 -3.85 -4.25
N PRO A 66 2.76 -3.24 -5.24
CA PRO A 66 3.38 -2.97 -6.54
C PRO A 66 4.62 -2.07 -6.45
N ASN A 67 4.58 -0.99 -5.66
CA ASN A 67 5.75 -0.11 -5.52
C ASN A 67 6.90 -0.77 -4.74
N MET A 68 6.58 -1.62 -3.74
CA MET A 68 7.59 -2.38 -3.01
C MET A 68 8.28 -3.41 -3.91
N ILE A 69 7.53 -4.16 -4.72
CA ILE A 69 8.07 -5.10 -5.71
C ILE A 69 8.94 -4.36 -6.72
N ALA A 70 8.48 -3.19 -7.17
CA ALA A 70 9.17 -2.34 -8.12
C ALA A 70 10.41 -1.61 -7.57
N GLY A 71 10.55 -1.54 -6.24
CA GLY A 71 11.57 -0.73 -5.56
C GLY A 71 11.45 0.79 -5.77
N ARG A 72 10.39 1.26 -6.45
CA ARG A 72 10.14 2.66 -6.82
C ARG A 72 8.64 2.94 -6.87
N GLU A 73 8.28 4.22 -6.92
CA GLU A 73 6.90 4.62 -7.15
C GLU A 73 6.47 4.30 -8.59
N ILE A 74 5.53 3.36 -8.74
CA ILE A 74 4.74 3.14 -9.95
C ILE A 74 3.37 3.80 -9.77
N VAL A 75 2.66 3.46 -8.69
CA VAL A 75 1.37 4.07 -8.35
C VAL A 75 1.55 5.19 -7.32
N PRO A 76 0.82 6.30 -7.42
CA PRO A 76 0.90 7.36 -6.42
C PRO A 76 0.46 6.87 -5.03
N GLU A 77 1.21 7.27 -3.99
CA GLU A 77 0.91 6.95 -2.59
C GLU A 77 0.75 8.21 -1.73
N MET A 78 -0.41 8.36 -1.09
CA MET A 78 -0.66 9.42 -0.11
C MET A 78 -0.60 8.86 1.30
N ARG A 79 0.30 9.41 2.13
CA ARG A 79 0.53 8.91 3.50
C ARG A 79 0.62 10.06 4.50
N GLY A 80 0.14 9.83 5.71
CA GLY A 80 0.25 10.80 6.82
C GLY A 80 -1.08 11.37 7.26
N ILE A 81 -1.07 12.58 7.81
CA ILE A 81 -2.29 13.28 8.23
C ILE A 81 -2.92 13.90 6.98
N LEU A 82 -3.95 13.24 6.44
CA LEU A 82 -4.55 13.61 5.16
C LEU A 82 -5.86 14.38 5.36
N ARG A 83 -6.14 15.31 4.45
CA ARG A 83 -7.45 15.96 4.35
C ARG A 83 -8.25 15.33 3.22
N PRO A 84 -9.56 15.07 3.36
CA PRO A 84 -10.38 14.50 2.30
C PRO A 84 -10.26 15.25 0.97
N ALA A 85 -10.26 16.59 1.02
CA ALA A 85 -10.09 17.43 -0.16
C ALA A 85 -8.78 17.14 -0.91
N GLY A 86 -7.67 16.94 -0.20
CA GLY A 86 -6.39 16.62 -0.83
C GLY A 86 -6.39 15.26 -1.51
N VAL A 87 -7.06 14.27 -0.92
CA VAL A 87 -7.23 12.94 -1.55
C VAL A 87 -8.10 13.05 -2.80
N ALA A 88 -9.19 13.81 -2.74
CA ALA A 88 -10.07 14.05 -3.89
C ALA A 88 -9.33 14.76 -5.03
N THR A 89 -8.51 15.77 -4.73
CA THR A 89 -7.68 16.45 -5.73
C THR A 89 -6.70 15.48 -6.39
N ALA A 90 -5.93 14.71 -5.61
CA ALA A 90 -4.99 13.75 -6.17
C ALA A 90 -5.67 12.66 -7.03
N ALA A 91 -6.86 12.21 -6.63
CA ALA A 91 -7.66 11.28 -7.41
C ALA A 91 -8.15 11.92 -8.72
N ALA A 92 -8.65 13.16 -8.66
CA ALA A 92 -9.09 13.91 -9.84
C ALA A 92 -7.93 14.16 -10.82
N ASP A 93 -6.75 14.52 -10.33
CA ASP A 93 -5.55 14.72 -11.15
C ASP A 93 -5.14 13.43 -11.88
N LEU A 94 -5.20 12.27 -11.20
CA LEU A 94 -4.94 10.97 -11.81
C LEU A 94 -6.01 10.60 -12.85
N LEU A 95 -7.29 10.90 -12.58
CA LEU A 95 -8.41 10.68 -13.49
C LEU A 95 -8.42 11.61 -14.70
N ALA A 96 -7.87 12.82 -14.59
CA ALA A 96 -7.75 13.75 -15.70
C ALA A 96 -6.59 13.42 -16.64
N ASN A 97 -5.53 12.78 -16.14
CA ASN A 97 -4.30 12.53 -16.90
C ASN A 97 -4.24 11.11 -17.51
N SER A 98 -4.71 10.95 -18.74
CA SER A 98 -4.69 9.66 -19.45
C SER A 98 -3.28 9.11 -19.66
N GLY A 99 -2.32 9.95 -20.05
CA GLY A 99 -0.93 9.52 -20.28
C GLY A 99 -0.28 8.94 -19.02
N ARG A 100 -0.53 9.56 -17.85
CA ARG A 100 -0.09 9.01 -16.56
C ARG A 100 -0.74 7.67 -16.27
N ARG A 101 -2.04 7.51 -16.54
CA ARG A 101 -2.74 6.22 -16.34
C ARG A 101 -2.20 5.12 -17.25
N GLU A 102 -1.96 5.43 -18.52
CA GLU A 102 -1.37 4.48 -19.47
C GLU A 102 0.04 4.05 -19.04
N HIS A 103 0.87 5.00 -18.63
CA HIS A 103 2.19 4.69 -18.08
C HIS A 103 2.12 3.77 -16.85
N ILE A 104 1.23 4.09 -15.90
CA ILE A 104 1.03 3.24 -14.71
C ILE A 104 0.56 1.84 -15.13
N ALA A 105 -0.42 1.72 -16.03
CA ALA A 105 -0.92 0.43 -16.49
C ALA A 105 0.18 -0.43 -17.11
N HIS A 106 1.05 0.19 -17.93
CA HIS A 106 2.22 -0.47 -18.51
C HIS A 106 3.20 -0.97 -17.44
N GLU A 107 3.59 -0.11 -16.51
CA GLU A 107 4.51 -0.47 -15.43
C GLU A 107 3.94 -1.58 -14.51
N LEU A 108 2.63 -1.56 -14.26
CA LEU A 108 1.93 -2.62 -13.53
C LEU A 108 1.92 -3.95 -14.29
N ALA A 109 1.81 -3.92 -15.62
CA ALA A 109 1.92 -5.10 -16.45
C ALA A 109 3.32 -5.72 -16.40
N GLU A 110 4.37 -4.89 -16.41
CA GLU A 110 5.75 -5.38 -16.31
C GLU A 110 6.03 -6.10 -14.99
N ILE A 111 5.62 -5.53 -13.86
CA ILE A 111 5.86 -6.16 -12.55
C ILE A 111 4.99 -7.40 -12.30
N THR A 112 3.89 -7.56 -13.05
CA THR A 112 2.98 -8.71 -12.91
C THR A 112 3.12 -9.72 -14.06
N ARG A 113 4.15 -9.58 -14.89
CA ARG A 113 4.37 -10.38 -16.11
C ARG A 113 4.68 -11.85 -15.80
N GLN A 114 5.41 -12.12 -14.72
CA GLN A 114 5.61 -13.49 -14.22
C GLN A 114 4.36 -13.97 -13.49
N ARG A 115 3.43 -14.52 -14.29
CA ARG A 115 2.25 -15.26 -13.82
C ARG A 115 2.54 -16.76 -13.85
N GLY A 116 1.73 -17.53 -13.13
CA GLY A 116 1.82 -18.99 -13.18
C GLY A 116 2.31 -19.67 -11.91
N ALA A 117 2.44 -18.97 -10.78
CA ALA A 117 2.74 -19.61 -9.49
C ALA A 117 1.78 -20.77 -9.18
N ALA A 118 0.48 -20.61 -9.47
CA ALA A 118 -0.49 -21.69 -9.35
C ALA A 118 -0.19 -22.88 -10.30
N GLY A 119 0.27 -22.60 -11.52
CA GLY A 119 0.72 -23.63 -12.47
C GLY A 119 1.97 -24.36 -12.00
N ILE A 120 2.98 -23.63 -11.53
CA ILE A 120 4.21 -24.20 -10.95
C ILE A 120 3.88 -25.09 -9.75
N ILE A 121 2.96 -24.65 -8.88
CA ILE A 121 2.50 -25.44 -7.73
C ILE A 121 1.75 -26.70 -8.20
N ALA A 122 0.85 -26.56 -9.19
CA ALA A 122 0.11 -27.69 -9.73
C ALA A 122 1.02 -28.72 -10.41
N GLU A 123 2.00 -28.26 -11.20
CA GLU A 123 3.02 -29.11 -11.83
C GLU A 123 3.87 -29.82 -10.78
N ALA A 124 4.30 -29.11 -9.72
CA ALA A 124 5.06 -29.72 -8.62
C ALA A 124 4.25 -30.80 -7.89
N LEU A 125 2.95 -30.57 -7.64
CA LEU A 125 2.07 -31.55 -6.99
C LEU A 125 1.75 -32.77 -7.87
N LEU A 126 1.79 -32.62 -9.20
CA LEU A 126 1.57 -33.71 -10.16
C LEU A 126 2.83 -34.50 -10.49
N ALA A 127 4.01 -33.98 -10.13
CA ALA A 127 5.31 -34.63 -10.32
C ALA A 127 5.72 -35.54 -9.15
N ASP A 128 5.01 -35.47 -8.03
CA ASP A 128 5.05 -36.40 -6.88
C ASP A 128 4.00 -37.52 -7.03
#